data_AF-A0A949BHN4-F1
#
_entry.id   AF-A0A949BHN4-F1
#
_cell.length_a   1.000
_cell.length_b   1.000
_cell.length_c   1.000
_cell.angle_alpha   90.00
_cell.angle_beta   90.00
_cell.angle_gamma   90.00
#
_symmetry.space_group_name_H-M   'P 1'
#
loop_
_entity.id
_entity.type
_entity.pdbx_description
1 polymer ?
#
loop_
_entity_poly.entity_id
_entity_poly.type
_entity_poly.pdbx_seq_one_letter_code
_entity_poly.pdbx_strand_id
1 'polypeptide(L)' 'MYTLGIETSCDETAAAVIKNSATVLSSCVSSSVHIHNKFGGIVPEIASRFHLEYITAVTRQALAKANIRLCDIGLIAV' A
#
# COMPACT_ATOMS: atom_id res chain seq x y z
N MET A 1 9.26 -0.90 17.80
CA MET A 1 7.84 -0.97 17.39
C MET A 1 7.77 -1.02 15.87
N TYR A 2 6.86 -1.81 15.28
CA TYR A 2 6.66 -1.84 13.83
C TYR A 2 5.33 -1.18 13.47
N THR A 3 5.36 -0.31 12.46
CA THR A 3 4.18 0.39 11.92
C THR A 3 3.92 -0.09 10.50
N LEU A 4 2.68 -0.46 10.21
CA LEU A 4 2.19 -0.71 8.87
C LEU A 4 1.49 0.56 8.35
N GLY A 5 2.06 1.20 7.34
CA GLY A 5 1.40 2.30 6.62
C GLY A 5 0.65 1.77 5.41
N ILE A 6 -0.56 2.28 5.17
CA ILE A 6 -1.39 2.03 4.00
C ILE A 6 -1.67 3.39 3.34
N GLU A 7 -1.62 3.44 2.01
CA GLU A 7 -1.91 4.66 1.25
C GLU A 7 -2.81 4.30 0.07
N THR A 8 -3.98 4.93 0.01
CA THR A 8 -5.04 4.70 -1.00
C THR A 8 -5.83 5.97 -1.31
N SER A 9 -5.18 7.15 -1.29
CA SER A 9 -5.86 8.44 -1.47
C SER A 9 -6.28 8.73 -2.92
N CYS A 10 -5.54 8.19 -3.89
CA CYS A 10 -5.63 8.59 -5.29
C CYS A 10 -5.71 7.38 -6.23
N ASP A 11 -4.66 7.09 -6.99
CA ASP A 11 -4.59 6.02 -8.00
C ASP A 11 -3.49 4.98 -7.69
N GLU A 12 -2.90 5.08 -6.51
CA GLU A 12 -1.91 4.14 -5.99
C GLU A 12 -2.48 3.38 -4.81
N THR A 13 -2.17 2.10 -4.73
CA THR A 13 -2.42 1.25 -3.56
C THR A 13 -1.06 0.86 -3.02
N ALA A 14 -0.70 1.38 -1.86
CA ALA A 14 0.63 1.17 -1.30
C ALA A 14 0.57 0.66 0.14
N ALA A 15 1.61 -0.09 0.50
CA ALA A 15 1.85 -0.52 1.87
C ALA A 15 3.34 -0.45 2.21
N ALA A 16 3.65 0.02 3.41
CA ALA A 16 5.00 0.14 3.92
C ALA A 16 5.12 -0.36 5.35
N VAL A 17 6.28 -0.93 5.68
CA VAL A 17 6.62 -1.33 7.06
C VAL A 17 7.73 -0.43 7.54
N ILE A 18 7.50 0.25 8.66
CA ILE A 18 8.46 1.13 9.30
C ILE A 18 8.83 0.55 10.67
N LYS A 19 10.13 0.44 10.95
CA LYS A 19 10.65 0.12 12.28
C LYS A 19 10.93 1.42 13.02
N ASN A 20 10.25 1.60 14.15
CA ASN A 20 10.22 2.84 14.93
C ASN A 20 9.80 4.01 14.03
N SER A 21 10.36 5.21 14.22
CA SER A 21 9.94 6.42 13.48
C SER A 21 10.86 6.80 12.31
N ALA A 22 11.84 5.97 11.95
CA ALA A 22 12.92 6.41 11.05
C ALA A 22 13.39 5.38 10.01
N THR A 23 13.08 4.08 10.18
CA THR A 23 13.62 3.05 9.28
C THR A 23 12.52 2.39 8.47
N VAL A 24 12.49 2.66 7.17
CA VAL A 24 11.62 1.96 6.23
C VAL A 24 12.22 0.58 5.94
N LEU A 25 11.52 -0.49 6.31
CA LEU A 25 11.94 -1.87 6.05
C LEU A 25 11.44 -2.37 4.69
N SER A 26 10.30 -1.88 4.24
CA SER A 26 9.73 -2.20 2.93
C SER A 26 8.77 -1.11 2.48
N SER A 27 8.70 -0.90 1.16
CA SER A 27 7.65 -0.14 0.50
C SER A 27 7.21 -0.90 -0.76
N CYS A 28 5.90 -1.09 -0.92
CA CYS A 28 5.30 -1.73 -2.08
C CYS A 28 4.19 -0.82 -2.61
N VAL A 29 4.18 -0.58 -3.92
CA VAL A 29 3.22 0.28 -4.60
C VAL A 29 2.64 -0.49 -5.78
N SER A 30 1.31 -0.50 -5.90
CA SER A 30 0.58 -0.90 -7.09
C SER A 30 -0.10 0.33 -7.68
N SER A 31 0.13 0.64 -8.95
CA SER A 31 -0.35 1.85 -9.61
C SER A 31 -1.36 1.52 -10.71
N SER A 32 -2.50 2.22 -10.73
CA SER A 32 -3.51 2.14 -11.80
C SER A 32 -3.37 3.24 -12.86
N VAL A 33 -2.29 4.05 -12.85
CA VAL A 33 -2.03 5.15 -13.80
C VAL A 33 -2.28 4.75 -15.25
N HIS A 34 -1.78 3.57 -15.67
CA HIS A 34 -1.92 3.11 -17.06
C HIS A 34 -3.38 2.98 -17.51
N ILE A 35 -4.29 2.68 -16.59
CA ILE A 35 -5.71 2.52 -16.89
C ILE A 35 -6.37 3.89 -17.01
N HIS A 36 -6.06 4.79 -16.09
CA HIS A 36 -6.56 6.17 -16.10
C HIS A 36 -6.09 6.98 -17.32
N ASN A 37 -4.90 6.69 -17.85
CA ASN A 37 -4.38 7.31 -19.07
C ASN A 37 -5.32 7.14 -20.29
N LYS A 38 -6.09 6.05 -20.35
CA LYS A 38 -7.07 5.83 -21.42
C LYS A 38 -8.27 6.80 -21.36
N PHE A 39 -8.52 7.36 -20.19
CA PHE A 39 -9.64 8.26 -19.92
C PHE A 39 -9.21 9.74 -19.81
N GLY A 40 -7.91 10.03 -19.98
CA GLY A 40 -7.38 11.39 -19.89
C GLY A 40 -7.36 11.96 -18.47
N GLY A 41 -7.52 11.11 -17.44
CA GLY A 41 -7.57 11.53 -16.05
C GLY A 41 -7.98 10.40 -15.11
N ILE A 42 -7.88 10.67 -13.81
CA ILE A 42 -8.23 9.70 -12.76
C ILE A 42 -9.74 9.51 -12.73
N VAL A 43 -10.16 8.25 -12.76
CA VAL A 43 -11.56 7.84 -12.69
C VAL A 43 -11.79 7.26 -11.29
N PRO A 44 -12.50 7.96 -10.38
CA PRO A 44 -12.58 7.57 -8.97
C PRO A 44 -13.10 6.15 -8.74
N GLU A 45 -14.11 5.74 -9.50
CA GLU A 45 -14.71 4.39 -9.40
C GLU A 45 -13.70 3.29 -9.78
N ILE A 46 -12.86 3.52 -10.79
CA ILE A 46 -11.83 2.58 -11.19
C ILE A 46 -10.76 2.52 -10.09
N ALA A 47 -10.26 3.67 -9.63
CA ALA A 47 -9.23 3.73 -8.58
C ALA A 47 -9.68 2.98 -7.31
N SER A 48 -10.92 3.20 -6.86
CA SER A 48 -11.50 2.52 -5.70
C SER A 48 -11.52 0.99 -5.85
N ARG A 49 -11.87 0.48 -7.03
CA ARG A 49 -11.85 -0.97 -7.32
C ARG A 49 -10.43 -1.54 -7.29
N PHE A 50 -9.46 -0.80 -7.83
CA PHE A 50 -8.05 -1.18 -7.77
C PHE A 50 -7.52 -1.22 -6.34
N HIS A 51 -7.90 -0.27 -5.49
CA HIS A 51 -7.53 -0.32 -4.07
C HIS A 51 -8.04 -1.61 -3.40
N LEU A 52 -9.31 -1.96 -3.60
CA LEU A 52 -9.89 -3.20 -3.05
C LEU A 52 -9.20 -4.46 -3.59
N GLU A 53 -8.86 -4.49 -4.87
CA GLU A 53 -8.22 -5.64 -5.51
C GLU A 53 -6.78 -5.85 -5.02
N TYR A 54 -6.01 -4.78 -4.86
CA TYR A 54 -4.57 -4.87 -4.60
C TYR A 54 -4.17 -4.72 -3.13
N ILE A 55 -5.03 -4.20 -2.25
CA ILE A 55 -4.65 -3.90 -0.85
C ILE A 55 -4.05 -5.12 -0.14
N THR A 56 -4.70 -6.29 -0.25
CA THR A 56 -4.21 -7.51 0.39
C THR A 56 -2.86 -7.94 -0.18
N ALA A 57 -2.67 -7.83 -1.51
CA ALA A 57 -1.43 -8.22 -2.17
C ALA A 57 -0.27 -7.32 -1.75
N VAL A 58 -0.45 -5.99 -1.79
CA VAL A 58 0.61 -5.03 -1.43
C VAL A 58 0.97 -5.11 0.05
N THR A 59 -0.02 -5.29 0.95
CA THR A 59 0.25 -5.49 2.38
C THR A 59 1.04 -6.76 2.64
N ARG A 60 0.66 -7.89 2.03
CA ARG A 60 1.41 -9.15 2.18
C ARG A 60 2.83 -9.04 1.63
N GLN A 61 3.00 -8.34 0.50
CA GLN A 61 4.32 -8.11 -0.09
C GLN A 61 5.20 -7.25 0.80
N ALA A 62 4.65 -6.19 1.43
CA ALA A 62 5.38 -5.35 2.36
C ALA A 62 5.85 -6.15 3.60
N LEU A 63 4.94 -6.90 4.24
CA LEU A 63 5.28 -7.77 5.37
C LEU A 63 6.37 -8.80 5.00
N ALA A 64 6.26 -9.43 3.83
CA ALA A 64 7.23 -10.39 3.35
C ALA A 64 8.61 -9.77 3.10
N LYS A 65 8.68 -8.60 2.43
CA LYS A 65 9.95 -7.89 2.18
C LYS A 65 10.61 -7.41 3.48
N ALA A 66 9.80 -6.99 4.46
CA ALA A 66 10.30 -6.59 5.78
C ALA A 66 10.65 -7.79 6.68
N ASN A 67 10.37 -9.02 6.24
CA ASN A 67 10.57 -10.27 6.99
C ASN A 67 9.93 -10.24 8.39
N ILE A 68 8.68 -9.77 8.47
CA ILE A 68 7.88 -9.72 9.70
C ILE A 68 6.49 -10.31 9.49
N ARG A 69 5.83 -10.72 10.56
CA ARG A 69 4.44 -11.19 10.52
C ARG A 69 3.50 -10.06 10.90
N LEU A 70 2.24 -10.17 10.49
CA LEU A 70 1.20 -9.20 10.84
C LEU A 70 1.03 -9.04 12.36
N CYS A 71 1.19 -10.12 13.14
CA CYS A 71 1.12 -10.07 14.60
C CYS A 71 2.26 -9.28 15.27
N ASP A 72 3.32 -8.95 14.53
CA ASP A 72 4.45 -8.18 15.05
C ASP A 72 4.22 -6.65 14.88
N ILE A 73 3.17 -6.26 14.15
CA ILE A 73 2.78 -4.86 13.94
C ILE A 73 2.12 -4.29 15.20
N GLY A 74 2.64 -3.15 15.68
CA GLY A 74 2.10 -2.45 16.85
C GLY A 74 1.20 -1.25 16.50
N LEU A 75 1.23 -0.78 15.25
CA LEU A 75 0.42 0.34 14.77
C LEU A 75 0.09 0.17 13.29
N ILE A 76 -1.14 0.53 12.93
CA ILE A 76 -1.57 0.67 11.54
C ILE A 76 -1.90 2.15 11.31
N ALA A 77 -1.32 2.73 10.27
CA ALA A 77 -1.59 4.09 9.79
C ALA A 77 -2.17 4.04 8.38
N VAL A 78 -3.14 4.92 8.09
CA VAL A 78 -3.86 5.03 6.82
C VAL A 78 -3.92 6.50 6.43
#